data_AF-A0A2D7HB31-F1
#
_entry.id   AF-A0A2D7HB31-F1
#
_cell.length_a   1.000
_cell.length_b   1.000
_cell.length_c   1.000
_cell.angle_alpha   90.00
_cell.angle_beta   90.00
_cell.angle_gamma   90.00
#
_symmetry.space_group_name_H-M   'P 1'
#
loop_
_entity.id
_entity.type
_entity.pdbx_description
1 polymer ?
#
loop_
_entity_poly.entity_id
_entity_poly.type
_entity_poly.pdbx_seq_one_letter_code
_entity_poly.pdbx_strand_id
1 'polypeptide(L)'
;MPVCTSCTGHSSLSMSKPSMSRTISPAISPAMSSAMSSIKTLCRHTFCSLTFCSLFLFGLMSESAQAADAFQVNDNAGKYTDIITPDGKPILRYMYERDTSDAAKTFDTAKVFAHVFANDGTTTLTKGAGGKFPHHRGIFIGWNKLKQGGKSHDLWHVRNTVQKHREFKETEAADKGAKLTALIDWIGVDGKPVLEEQRTYQVRSQDDAYSVIDFTSTLTAIQGDVELNGDPEHAGVQFRPSQQVAENQSAAYTFHKEGIDPKKDLDLPWVAESFQVGDAWWSVQHMNHPSNPDGARWSAYRDYGRFGPFTVAKIADGESVTFRYRFRVTQGKSQDREHLQASFDQYSQ
;
A
#
# COMPACT_ATOMS: atom_id res chain seq x y z
N MET A 1 30.05 -22.75 59.26
CA MET A 1 28.87 -23.62 59.08
C MET A 1 28.28 -23.37 57.70
N PRO A 2 28.26 -24.39 56.83
CA PRO A 2 27.13 -24.55 55.93
C PRO A 2 26.61 -25.99 55.94
N VAL A 3 25.29 -26.14 55.84
CA VAL A 3 24.56 -27.42 55.76
C VAL A 3 24.25 -27.66 54.27
N CYS A 4 24.92 -28.64 53.64
CA CYS A 4 24.43 -29.98 53.26
C CYS A 4 23.20 -30.01 52.31
N THR A 5 23.42 -30.33 51.02
CA THR A 5 23.05 -31.60 50.27
C THR A 5 21.56 -31.64 49.84
N SER A 6 21.11 -32.18 48.70
CA SER A 6 21.62 -33.20 47.77
C SER A 6 20.78 -33.23 46.46
N CYS A 7 21.29 -34.02 45.51
CA CYS A 7 20.96 -34.26 44.10
C CYS A 7 19.59 -34.89 43.72
N THR A 8 19.45 -35.07 42.40
CA THR A 8 18.58 -35.98 41.58
C THR A 8 17.31 -35.33 41.01
N GLY A 9 16.83 -35.58 39.79
CA GLY A 9 17.17 -36.50 38.70
C GLY A 9 16.11 -36.36 37.58
N HIS A 10 16.45 -36.74 36.35
CA HIS A 10 15.61 -36.72 35.15
C HIS A 10 14.29 -37.52 35.25
N SER A 11 13.25 -37.10 34.50
CA SER A 11 12.52 -38.00 33.59
C SER A 11 11.47 -37.26 32.74
N SER A 12 11.53 -37.51 31.44
CA SER A 12 10.56 -37.23 30.38
C SER A 12 9.26 -38.01 30.53
N LEU A 13 8.11 -37.40 30.22
CA LEU A 13 6.85 -38.13 29.98
C LEU A 13 6.06 -37.47 28.84
N SER A 14 5.84 -38.28 27.79
CA SER A 14 4.96 -38.05 26.67
C SER A 14 3.49 -38.05 27.09
N MET A 15 2.67 -37.15 26.56
CA MET A 15 1.22 -37.28 26.61
C MET A 15 0.62 -37.49 25.22
N SER A 16 0.00 -38.66 25.09
CA SER A 16 -0.77 -39.19 23.98
C SER A 16 -2.17 -38.55 23.88
N LYS A 17 -2.64 -38.33 22.64
CA LYS A 17 -4.04 -38.00 22.30
C LYS A 17 -5.01 -39.14 22.64
N PRO A 18 -6.27 -38.86 22.99
CA PRO A 18 -7.36 -39.81 22.84
C PRO A 18 -8.19 -39.55 21.58
N SER A 19 -8.47 -40.62 20.84
CA SER A 19 -9.51 -40.72 19.82
C SER A 19 -10.86 -41.05 20.45
N MET A 20 -11.96 -40.47 19.98
CA MET A 20 -13.27 -41.10 20.07
C MET A 20 -14.02 -40.99 18.75
N SER A 21 -14.39 -42.15 18.23
CA SER A 21 -15.36 -42.41 17.19
C SER A 21 -16.78 -42.31 17.77
N ARG A 22 -17.72 -41.75 16.99
CA ARG A 22 -19.10 -42.26 16.91
C ARG A 22 -19.80 -41.75 15.64
N THR A 23 -20.13 -42.70 14.80
CA THR A 23 -21.02 -42.66 13.63
C THR A 23 -22.47 -42.42 14.06
N ILE A 24 -23.30 -41.81 13.19
CA ILE A 24 -24.67 -42.22 12.80
C ILE A 24 -25.15 -41.26 11.68
N SER A 25 -25.42 -41.80 10.49
CA SER A 25 -26.25 -41.20 9.41
C SER A 25 -27.74 -41.55 9.64
N PRO A 26 -28.72 -40.94 8.94
CA PRO A 26 -29.11 -41.41 7.59
C PRO A 26 -29.39 -40.26 6.59
N ALA A 27 -28.94 -40.36 5.34
CA ALA A 27 -29.64 -40.93 4.17
C ALA A 27 -30.79 -40.07 3.60
N ILE A 28 -30.54 -39.42 2.46
CA ILE A 28 -31.54 -39.13 1.42
C ILE A 28 -30.84 -39.35 0.06
N SER A 29 -31.38 -40.27 -0.74
CA SER A 29 -30.98 -40.56 -2.12
C SER A 29 -31.83 -39.77 -3.14
N PRO A 30 -31.34 -39.62 -4.39
CA PRO A 30 -31.92 -38.75 -5.42
C PRO A 30 -32.85 -39.51 -6.38
N ALA A 31 -33.64 -38.78 -7.17
CA ALA A 31 -34.33 -39.32 -8.33
C ALA A 31 -34.25 -38.36 -9.53
N MET A 32 -33.81 -38.92 -10.66
CA MET A 32 -33.75 -38.35 -12.00
C MET A 32 -35.13 -38.41 -12.68
N SER A 33 -35.27 -37.63 -13.75
CA SER A 33 -35.63 -38.11 -15.10
C SER A 33 -36.73 -37.33 -15.81
N SER A 34 -36.36 -36.93 -17.02
CA SER A 34 -37.14 -36.51 -18.18
C SER A 34 -38.38 -37.36 -18.52
N ALA A 35 -39.31 -36.78 -19.30
CA ALA A 35 -39.81 -37.42 -20.51
C ALA A 35 -40.50 -36.44 -21.47
N MET A 36 -40.27 -36.70 -22.76
CA MET A 36 -40.77 -36.05 -23.97
C MET A 36 -42.13 -36.59 -24.45
N SER A 37 -42.61 -35.97 -25.55
CA SER A 37 -43.57 -36.43 -26.57
C SER A 37 -45.00 -35.88 -26.41
N SER A 38 -45.72 -35.50 -27.47
CA SER A 38 -45.89 -36.22 -28.74
C SER A 38 -46.31 -35.34 -29.93
N ILE A 39 -46.07 -35.95 -31.09
CA ILE A 39 -46.32 -35.57 -32.49
C ILE A 39 -47.82 -35.58 -32.85
N LYS A 40 -48.25 -34.74 -33.82
CA LYS A 40 -49.28 -35.07 -34.84
C LYS A 40 -49.30 -34.07 -36.03
N THR A 41 -48.90 -34.61 -37.19
CA THR A 41 -49.54 -34.56 -38.53
C THR A 41 -49.94 -33.24 -39.23
N LEU A 42 -49.09 -32.86 -40.20
CA LEU A 42 -49.36 -32.58 -41.64
C LEU A 42 -50.70 -31.95 -42.10
N CYS A 43 -50.64 -30.74 -42.69
CA CYS A 43 -51.28 -30.45 -43.99
C CYS A 43 -50.66 -29.21 -44.67
N ARG A 44 -50.41 -29.33 -45.98
CA ARG A 44 -49.87 -28.30 -46.88
C ARG A 44 -50.83 -27.10 -46.99
N HIS A 45 -50.31 -25.88 -47.14
CA HIS A 45 -50.55 -25.00 -48.30
C HIS A 45 -49.71 -23.72 -48.20
N THR A 46 -48.85 -23.56 -49.20
CA THR A 46 -48.27 -22.38 -49.82
C THR A 46 -48.61 -21.01 -49.21
N PHE A 47 -47.63 -20.32 -48.62
CA PHE A 47 -47.51 -18.86 -48.71
C PHE A 47 -46.02 -18.47 -48.72
N CYS A 48 -45.64 -17.79 -49.79
CA CYS A 48 -44.36 -17.12 -49.94
C CYS A 48 -44.28 -16.01 -48.89
N SER A 49 -43.28 -16.04 -48.01
CA SER A 49 -42.93 -14.90 -47.16
C SER A 49 -41.42 -14.89 -46.99
N LEU A 50 -40.78 -13.93 -47.65
CA LEU A 50 -39.40 -13.57 -47.42
C LEU A 50 -39.23 -13.23 -45.93
N THR A 51 -38.58 -14.11 -45.18
CA THR A 51 -38.12 -13.79 -43.83
C THR A 51 -36.84 -12.99 -43.98
N PHE A 52 -36.92 -11.67 -43.82
CA PHE A 52 -35.74 -10.83 -43.66
C PHE A 52 -35.10 -11.19 -42.32
N CYS A 53 -34.05 -12.01 -42.36
CA CYS A 53 -33.17 -12.25 -41.23
C CYS A 53 -32.41 -10.94 -40.96
N SER A 54 -32.94 -10.10 -40.07
CA SER A 54 -32.23 -8.93 -39.59
C SER A 54 -31.12 -9.41 -38.68
N LEU A 55 -29.92 -9.61 -39.24
CA LEU A 55 -28.70 -9.64 -38.46
C LEU A 55 -28.57 -8.28 -37.76
N PHE A 56 -28.95 -8.21 -36.49
CA PHE A 56 -28.45 -7.18 -35.60
C PHE A 56 -26.96 -7.48 -35.36
N LEU A 57 -26.10 -6.95 -36.23
CA LEU A 57 -24.71 -6.71 -35.86
C LEU A 57 -24.75 -5.67 -34.74
N PHE A 58 -24.68 -6.13 -33.48
CA PHE A 58 -24.18 -5.30 -32.40
C PHE A 58 -22.72 -4.99 -32.74
N GLY A 59 -22.51 -3.87 -33.44
CA GLY A 59 -21.19 -3.30 -33.59
C GLY A 59 -20.65 -3.02 -32.20
N LEU A 60 -19.63 -3.76 -31.77
CA LEU A 60 -18.75 -3.37 -30.68
C LEU A 60 -18.09 -2.07 -31.12
N MET A 61 -18.70 -0.94 -30.78
CA MET A 61 -18.03 0.35 -30.79
C MET A 61 -16.91 0.24 -29.77
N SER A 62 -15.69 -0.02 -30.25
CA SER A 62 -14.50 0.23 -29.44
C SER A 62 -14.46 1.74 -29.26
N GLU A 63 -14.88 2.23 -28.09
CA GLU A 63 -14.51 3.57 -27.66
C GLU A 63 -12.99 3.61 -27.62
N SER A 64 -12.39 4.18 -28.66
CA SER A 64 -11.01 4.63 -28.59
C SER A 64 -10.98 5.70 -27.50
N ALA A 65 -10.52 5.34 -26.31
CA ALA A 65 -10.23 6.31 -25.26
C ALA A 65 -9.25 7.33 -25.84
N GLN A 66 -9.74 8.52 -26.14
CA GLN A 66 -8.91 9.59 -26.62
C GLN A 66 -8.01 10.00 -25.45
N ALA A 67 -6.69 9.91 -25.64
CA ALA A 67 -5.73 10.40 -24.65
C ALA A 67 -6.10 11.84 -24.28
N ALA A 68 -6.18 12.12 -22.97
CA ALA A 68 -6.42 13.46 -22.50
C ALA A 68 -5.15 14.30 -22.69
N ASP A 69 -5.29 15.60 -22.94
CA ASP A 69 -4.12 16.48 -23.09
C ASP A 69 -3.36 16.73 -21.77
N ALA A 70 -3.97 16.37 -20.63
CA ALA A 70 -3.45 16.62 -19.29
C ALA A 70 -3.69 15.45 -18.32
N PHE A 71 -3.04 15.49 -17.16
CA PHE A 71 -3.35 14.59 -16.05
C PHE A 71 -4.80 14.78 -15.57
N GLN A 72 -5.33 13.78 -14.86
CA GLN A 72 -6.63 13.86 -14.20
C GLN A 72 -6.54 13.37 -12.75
N VAL A 73 -7.48 13.83 -11.92
CA VAL A 73 -7.71 13.30 -10.56
C VAL A 73 -9.14 12.77 -10.50
N ASN A 74 -9.28 11.45 -10.53
CA ASN A 74 -10.57 10.77 -10.64
C ASN A 74 -10.90 10.07 -9.32
N ASP A 75 -11.89 10.59 -8.61
CA ASP A 75 -12.32 10.05 -7.31
C ASP A 75 -13.38 8.96 -7.47
N ASN A 76 -13.14 7.81 -6.82
CA ASN A 76 -14.13 6.78 -6.55
C ASN A 76 -14.56 6.92 -5.08
N ALA A 77 -15.57 7.76 -4.88
CA ALA A 77 -15.97 8.26 -3.57
C ALA A 77 -16.10 7.15 -2.51
N GLY A 78 -15.40 7.34 -1.40
CA GLY A 78 -15.38 6.42 -0.26
C GLY A 78 -14.50 5.18 -0.45
N LYS A 79 -13.75 5.07 -1.56
CA LYS A 79 -12.87 3.92 -1.84
C LYS A 79 -11.43 4.33 -2.13
N TYR A 80 -11.23 5.06 -3.21
CA TYR A 80 -9.90 5.47 -3.67
C TYR A 80 -9.99 6.62 -4.67
N THR A 81 -8.88 7.34 -4.85
CA THR A 81 -8.74 8.38 -5.88
C THR A 81 -7.52 8.06 -6.74
N ASP A 82 -7.70 8.10 -8.05
CA ASP A 82 -6.63 7.89 -9.02
C ASP A 82 -6.11 9.22 -9.55
N ILE A 83 -4.78 9.34 -9.60
CA ILE A 83 -4.13 10.27 -10.51
C ILE A 83 -3.89 9.50 -11.82
N ILE A 84 -4.48 10.00 -12.90
CA ILE A 84 -4.43 9.41 -14.23
C ILE A 84 -3.52 10.25 -15.12
N THR A 85 -2.61 9.59 -15.85
CA THR A 85 -1.74 10.21 -16.84
C THR A 85 -2.51 10.56 -18.13
N PRO A 86 -1.96 11.45 -18.98
CA PRO A 86 -2.55 11.80 -20.28
C PRO A 86 -2.93 10.59 -21.16
N ASP A 87 -2.19 9.47 -21.08
CA ASP A 87 -2.49 8.23 -21.81
C ASP A 87 -3.64 7.39 -21.19
N GLY A 88 -4.36 7.93 -20.20
CA GLY A 88 -5.56 7.33 -19.63
C GLY A 88 -5.29 6.24 -18.58
N LYS A 89 -4.06 6.11 -18.08
CA LYS A 89 -3.68 5.08 -17.10
C LYS A 89 -3.47 5.65 -15.71
N PRO A 90 -3.86 4.95 -14.63
CA PRO A 90 -3.52 5.39 -13.28
C PRO A 90 -2.01 5.26 -13.06
N ILE A 91 -1.41 6.30 -12.48
CA ILE A 91 0.00 6.26 -12.03
C ILE A 91 0.10 6.16 -10.51
N LEU A 92 -0.85 6.78 -9.79
CA LEU A 92 -0.95 6.75 -8.34
C LEU A 92 -2.42 6.56 -7.93
N ARG A 93 -2.68 5.63 -7.00
CA ARG A 93 -4.00 5.47 -6.37
C ARG A 93 -3.93 5.70 -4.88
N TYR A 94 -4.57 6.74 -4.40
CA TYR A 94 -4.74 7.01 -2.99
C TYR A 94 -5.91 6.17 -2.45
N MET A 95 -5.60 5.20 -1.59
CA MET A 95 -6.56 4.28 -0.97
C MET A 95 -7.07 4.87 0.35
N TYR A 96 -8.39 5.00 0.49
CA TYR A 96 -8.99 5.60 1.68
C TYR A 96 -10.33 4.98 2.11
N GLU A 97 -10.69 3.84 1.52
CA GLU A 97 -11.84 3.05 1.95
C GLU A 97 -11.81 2.80 3.45
N ARG A 98 -13.00 2.79 4.06
CA ARG A 98 -13.19 2.33 5.44
C ARG A 98 -14.41 1.42 5.52
N ASP A 99 -14.17 0.10 5.49
CA ASP A 99 -15.21 -0.91 5.61
C ASP A 99 -15.05 -1.70 6.92
N THR A 100 -16.08 -1.65 7.78
CA THR A 100 -16.16 -2.40 9.05
C THR A 100 -17.10 -3.58 9.01
N SER A 101 -17.53 -4.04 7.83
CA SER A 101 -18.55 -5.10 7.72
C SER A 101 -18.11 -6.42 8.36
N ASP A 102 -16.80 -6.66 8.42
CA ASP A 102 -16.20 -7.82 9.08
C ASP A 102 -14.77 -7.51 9.56
N ALA A 103 -14.16 -8.46 10.27
CA ALA A 103 -12.84 -8.29 10.86
C ALA A 103 -11.70 -8.21 9.82
N ALA A 104 -11.81 -8.92 8.70
CA ALA A 104 -10.79 -8.90 7.66
C ALA A 104 -10.78 -7.55 6.95
N LYS A 105 -11.94 -7.07 6.52
CA LYS A 105 -12.07 -5.74 5.92
C LYS A 105 -11.76 -4.62 6.89
N THR A 106 -12.13 -4.77 8.17
CA THR A 106 -11.77 -3.81 9.21
C THR A 106 -10.27 -3.62 9.27
N PHE A 107 -9.49 -4.71 9.22
CA PHE A 107 -8.04 -4.65 9.20
C PHE A 107 -7.49 -4.12 7.87
N ASP A 108 -8.00 -4.61 6.73
CA ASP A 108 -7.49 -4.25 5.40
C ASP A 108 -7.72 -2.78 5.03
N THR A 109 -8.78 -2.17 5.59
CA THR A 109 -9.16 -0.77 5.37
C THR A 109 -8.82 0.16 6.54
N ALA A 110 -8.00 -0.28 7.51
CA ALA A 110 -7.60 0.55 8.65
C ALA A 110 -6.45 1.54 8.34
N LYS A 111 -5.94 1.55 7.11
CA LYS A 111 -4.84 2.40 6.66
C LYS A 111 -5.25 3.21 5.44
N VAL A 112 -4.79 4.46 5.44
CA VAL A 112 -4.75 5.30 4.25
C VAL A 112 -3.34 5.23 3.67
N PHE A 113 -3.20 4.94 2.38
CA PHE A 113 -1.90 4.80 1.71
C PHE A 113 -2.03 5.04 0.21
N ALA A 114 -0.92 5.13 -0.53
CA ALA A 114 -0.96 5.23 -1.98
C ALA A 114 -0.31 4.02 -2.66
N HIS A 115 -0.95 3.52 -3.71
CA HIS A 115 -0.33 2.64 -4.68
C HIS A 115 0.39 3.44 -5.77
N VAL A 116 1.48 2.88 -6.28
CA VAL A 116 2.10 3.24 -7.56
C VAL A 116 1.86 2.11 -8.55
N PHE A 117 1.45 2.46 -9.77
CA PHE A 117 1.19 1.51 -10.87
C PHE A 117 2.35 1.43 -11.84
N ALA A 118 2.42 0.33 -12.57
CA ALA A 118 3.27 0.18 -13.74
C ALA A 118 2.60 0.79 -14.99
N ASN A 119 3.33 0.80 -16.11
CA ASN A 119 2.92 1.38 -17.39
C ASN A 119 1.72 0.70 -18.07
N ASP A 120 1.29 -0.48 -17.58
CA ASP A 120 0.07 -1.16 -18.02
C ASP A 120 -1.20 -0.64 -17.33
N GLY A 121 -1.07 0.22 -16.30
CA GLY A 121 -2.17 0.80 -15.55
C GLY A 121 -2.93 -0.18 -14.64
N THR A 122 -2.44 -1.42 -14.47
CA THR A 122 -3.12 -2.46 -13.68
C THR A 122 -2.20 -3.16 -12.69
N THR A 123 -0.92 -3.34 -13.05
CA THR A 123 0.09 -3.91 -12.17
C THR A 123 0.52 -2.87 -11.14
N THR A 124 0.48 -3.24 -9.85
CA THR A 124 0.97 -2.37 -8.77
C THR A 124 2.43 -2.65 -8.47
N LEU A 125 3.25 -1.59 -8.47
CA LEU A 125 4.65 -1.63 -8.02
C LEU A 125 4.77 -1.67 -6.49
N THR A 126 3.66 -1.43 -5.82
CA THR A 126 3.53 -1.34 -4.37
C THR A 126 2.50 -2.33 -3.85
N LYS A 127 2.65 -2.77 -2.60
CA LYS A 127 1.78 -3.78 -2.01
C LYS A 127 0.48 -3.19 -1.44
N GLY A 128 -0.60 -3.95 -1.58
CA GLY A 128 -1.92 -3.66 -0.99
C GLY A 128 -2.28 -4.61 0.14
N ALA A 129 -3.58 -4.83 0.34
CA ALA A 129 -4.15 -5.75 1.33
C ALA A 129 -3.65 -7.21 1.20
N GLY A 130 -3.68 -7.95 2.32
CA GLY A 130 -3.36 -9.39 2.35
C GLY A 130 -1.89 -9.78 2.10
N GLY A 131 -1.67 -11.03 1.68
CA GLY A 131 -0.36 -11.62 1.36
C GLY A 131 0.63 -11.76 2.53
N LYS A 132 1.92 -11.96 2.24
CA LYS A 132 2.98 -11.92 3.26
C LYS A 132 3.09 -10.50 3.85
N PHE A 133 3.42 -10.41 5.13
CA PHE A 133 3.54 -9.14 5.87
C PHE A 133 2.29 -8.25 5.68
N PRO A 134 1.14 -8.68 6.20
CA PRO A 134 -0.15 -8.07 5.88
C PRO A 134 -0.33 -6.66 6.44
N HIS A 135 0.67 -6.04 7.07
CA HIS A 135 0.64 -4.62 7.45
C HIS A 135 1.48 -3.73 6.50
N HIS A 136 2.24 -4.31 5.57
CA HIS A 136 2.96 -3.57 4.53
C HIS A 136 1.97 -3.06 3.48
N ARG A 137 1.93 -1.74 3.26
CA ARG A 137 1.03 -1.08 2.31
C ARG A 137 1.75 0.08 1.64
N GLY A 138 1.72 0.14 0.31
CA GLY A 138 1.91 1.36 -0.47
C GLY A 138 3.12 2.24 -0.15
N ILE A 139 2.98 3.49 -0.55
CA ILE A 139 3.58 4.63 0.14
C ILE A 139 2.71 4.91 1.37
N PHE A 140 3.28 4.75 2.56
CA PHE A 140 2.57 4.83 3.83
C PHE A 140 3.42 5.52 4.88
N ILE A 141 2.76 6.24 5.80
CA ILE A 141 3.37 6.86 6.96
C ILE A 141 2.72 6.33 8.24
N GLY A 142 3.50 5.93 9.25
CA GLY A 142 2.96 5.42 10.52
C GLY A 142 4.04 5.15 11.56
N TRP A 143 3.65 4.90 12.81
CA TRP A 143 4.57 4.55 13.91
C TRP A 143 3.96 3.45 14.77
N ASN A 144 4.76 2.47 15.17
CA ASN A 144 4.32 1.38 16.07
C ASN A 144 4.35 1.76 17.56
N LYS A 145 5.07 2.82 17.94
CA LYS A 145 5.17 3.30 19.34
C LYS A 145 4.86 4.79 19.44
N LEU A 146 3.68 5.20 18.98
CA LEU A 146 3.15 6.54 19.24
C LEU A 146 2.65 6.61 20.68
N LYS A 147 3.11 7.58 21.48
CA LYS A 147 2.63 7.76 22.86
C LYS A 147 1.90 9.09 23.03
N GLN A 148 0.82 9.08 23.78
CA GLN A 148 0.08 10.27 24.22
C GLN A 148 -0.65 9.95 25.53
N GLY A 149 -0.64 10.86 26.50
CA GLY A 149 -1.43 10.72 27.74
C GLY A 149 -1.22 9.39 28.49
N GLY A 150 0.02 8.88 28.51
CA GLY A 150 0.38 7.60 29.16
C GLY A 150 -0.03 6.33 28.40
N LYS A 151 -0.63 6.45 27.21
CA LYS A 151 -1.00 5.33 26.34
C LYS A 151 0.02 5.14 25.21
N SER A 152 0.03 3.94 24.63
CA SER A 152 0.76 3.61 23.41
C SER A 152 -0.22 3.22 22.31
N HIS A 153 -0.02 3.76 21.12
CA HIS A 153 -0.85 3.60 19.94
C HIS A 153 -0.02 3.05 18.78
N ASP A 154 -0.42 1.91 18.23
CA ASP A 154 0.29 1.23 17.14
C ASP A 154 -0.41 1.50 15.80
N LEU A 155 -0.18 2.69 15.25
CA LEU A 155 -0.72 3.14 13.96
C LEU A 155 0.03 2.53 12.77
N TRP A 156 1.05 1.71 13.04
CA TRP A 156 1.75 0.92 12.04
C TRP A 156 1.09 -0.45 11.81
N HIS A 157 0.75 -1.20 12.85
CA HIS A 157 0.09 -2.50 12.69
C HIS A 157 -1.43 -2.43 12.68
N VAL A 158 -2.03 -1.32 13.14
CA VAL A 158 -3.46 -1.00 13.04
C VAL A 158 -4.41 -2.11 13.52
N ARG A 159 -4.03 -2.82 14.59
CA ARG A 159 -4.85 -3.91 15.16
C ARG A 159 -6.12 -3.39 15.84
N ASN A 160 -6.04 -2.22 16.44
CA ASN A 160 -7.10 -1.56 17.20
C ASN A 160 -6.98 -0.02 17.11
N THR A 161 -6.36 0.47 16.05
CA THR A 161 -6.16 1.88 15.72
C THR A 161 -6.40 2.06 14.23
N VAL A 162 -6.63 3.27 13.75
CA VAL A 162 -6.96 3.51 12.33
C VAL A 162 -6.44 4.86 11.86
N GLN A 163 -5.99 4.93 10.60
CA GLN A 163 -5.93 6.18 9.86
C GLN A 163 -7.23 6.32 9.06
N LYS A 164 -7.98 7.38 9.31
CA LYS A 164 -9.29 7.61 8.70
C LYS A 164 -9.23 8.87 7.85
N HIS A 165 -9.40 8.73 6.55
CA HIS A 165 -9.61 9.88 5.67
C HIS A 165 -10.89 10.63 6.07
N ARG A 166 -10.81 11.96 6.12
CA ARG A 166 -11.95 12.84 6.37
C ARG A 166 -12.49 13.42 5.07
N GLU A 167 -11.63 14.13 4.35
CA GLU A 167 -11.97 14.85 3.12
C GLU A 167 -10.71 15.18 2.32
N PHE A 168 -10.89 15.48 1.04
CA PHE A 168 -9.87 16.17 0.25
C PHE A 168 -9.93 17.67 0.54
N LYS A 169 -8.79 18.26 0.89
CA LYS A 169 -8.63 19.71 0.96
C LYS A 169 -8.45 20.32 -0.42
N GLU A 170 -7.78 19.58 -1.29
CA GLU A 170 -7.35 20.08 -2.58
C GLU A 170 -7.10 18.92 -3.54
N THR A 171 -7.57 19.08 -4.77
CA THR A 171 -7.18 18.25 -5.90
C THR A 171 -6.88 19.18 -7.07
N GLU A 172 -5.78 18.92 -7.77
CA GLU A 172 -5.36 19.71 -8.92
C GLU A 172 -4.86 18.78 -10.00
N ALA A 173 -5.14 19.10 -11.25
CA ALA A 173 -4.62 18.40 -12.41
C ALA A 173 -4.14 19.42 -13.46
N ALA A 174 -2.99 19.15 -14.07
CA ALA A 174 -2.35 19.98 -15.06
C ALA A 174 -1.53 19.12 -16.04
N ASP A 175 -0.99 19.73 -17.09
CA ASP A 175 -0.25 19.03 -18.15
C ASP A 175 0.98 18.28 -17.63
N LYS A 176 1.66 18.85 -16.63
CA LYS A 176 2.91 18.31 -16.07
C LYS A 176 2.74 17.55 -14.75
N GLY A 177 1.52 17.27 -14.34
CA GLY A 177 1.27 16.50 -13.14
C GLY A 177 -0.06 16.80 -12.46
N ALA A 178 -0.27 16.16 -11.32
CA ALA A 178 -1.48 16.32 -10.53
C ALA A 178 -1.16 16.17 -9.04
N LYS A 179 -2.02 16.75 -8.22
CA LYS A 179 -1.88 16.83 -6.77
C LYS A 179 -3.19 16.40 -6.12
N LEU A 180 -3.07 15.70 -5.00
CA LEU A 180 -4.16 15.55 -4.05
C LEU A 180 -3.64 15.80 -2.64
N THR A 181 -4.42 16.53 -1.85
CA THR A 181 -4.18 16.81 -0.44
C THR A 181 -5.39 16.32 0.36
N ALA A 182 -5.17 15.40 1.28
CA ALA A 182 -6.18 14.81 2.14
C ALA A 182 -6.00 15.22 3.60
N LEU A 183 -7.12 15.35 4.32
CA LEU A 183 -7.12 15.32 5.77
C LEU A 183 -7.37 13.90 6.28
N ILE A 184 -6.60 13.50 7.28
CA ILE A 184 -6.63 12.15 7.85
C ILE A 184 -6.57 12.26 9.38
N ASP A 185 -7.51 11.62 10.07
CA ASP A 185 -7.42 11.45 11.52
C ASP A 185 -6.64 10.18 11.85
N TRP A 186 -5.74 10.26 12.82
CA TRP A 186 -5.08 9.10 13.41
C TRP A 186 -5.79 8.78 14.71
N ILE A 187 -6.54 7.68 14.73
CA ILE A 187 -7.37 7.28 15.85
C ILE A 187 -6.60 6.29 16.72
N GLY A 188 -6.45 6.63 18.00
CA GLY A 188 -5.81 5.81 19.02
C GLY A 188 -6.65 4.62 19.49
N VAL A 189 -6.10 3.89 20.45
CA VAL A 189 -6.65 2.62 20.98
C VAL A 189 -7.94 2.81 21.77
N ASP A 190 -8.22 4.03 22.19
CA ASP A 190 -9.44 4.44 22.90
C ASP A 190 -10.50 5.02 21.97
N GLY A 191 -10.29 4.93 20.65
CA GLY A 191 -11.22 5.41 19.64
C GLY A 191 -11.22 6.94 19.45
N LYS A 192 -10.25 7.65 20.05
CA LYS A 192 -10.13 9.11 19.92
C LYS A 192 -9.01 9.49 18.95
N PRO A 193 -9.17 10.59 18.18
CA PRO A 193 -8.08 11.17 17.42
C PRO A 193 -6.91 11.58 18.33
N VAL A 194 -5.68 11.19 17.96
CA VAL A 194 -4.42 11.56 18.64
C VAL A 194 -3.53 12.44 17.77
N LEU A 195 -3.67 12.33 16.44
CA LEU A 195 -3.10 13.25 15.47
C LEU A 195 -4.15 13.61 14.42
N GLU A 196 -4.05 14.83 13.93
CA GLU A 196 -4.61 15.23 12.64
C GLU A 196 -3.46 15.29 11.62
N GLU A 197 -3.68 14.79 10.41
CA GLU A 197 -2.72 14.81 9.34
C GLU A 197 -3.28 15.54 8.11
N GLN A 198 -2.46 16.44 7.54
CA GLN A 198 -2.61 16.88 6.16
C GLN A 198 -1.56 16.20 5.30
N ARG A 199 -2.00 15.31 4.39
CA ARG A 199 -1.13 14.52 3.51
C ARG A 199 -1.31 14.92 2.05
N THR A 200 -0.22 15.27 1.40
CA THR A 200 -0.18 15.61 -0.02
C THR A 200 0.65 14.60 -0.80
N TYR A 201 0.08 14.11 -1.90
CA TYR A 201 0.81 13.46 -2.98
C TYR A 201 0.79 14.40 -4.18
N GLN A 202 1.96 14.75 -4.69
CA GLN A 202 2.06 15.44 -5.96
C GLN A 202 2.89 14.64 -6.96
N VAL A 203 2.21 14.18 -8.00
CA VAL A 203 2.83 13.52 -9.14
C VAL A 203 3.30 14.58 -10.14
N ARG A 204 4.50 14.40 -10.66
CA ARG A 204 5.10 15.24 -11.70
C ARG A 204 5.61 14.37 -12.85
N SER A 205 5.44 14.85 -14.07
CA SER A 205 6.16 14.31 -15.21
C SER A 205 7.59 14.84 -15.23
N GLN A 206 8.53 13.95 -15.58
CA GLN A 206 9.93 14.29 -15.78
C GLN A 206 10.51 13.33 -16.82
N ASP A 207 11.22 13.85 -17.82
CA ASP A 207 11.60 13.09 -19.03
C ASP A 207 12.44 11.83 -18.74
N ASP A 208 13.24 11.86 -17.68
CA ASP A 208 14.14 10.77 -17.30
C ASP A 208 13.58 9.84 -16.19
N ALA A 209 12.33 10.06 -15.77
CA ALA A 209 11.66 9.26 -14.75
C ALA A 209 10.31 8.73 -15.26
N TYR A 210 9.95 7.52 -14.82
CA TYR A 210 8.58 7.04 -15.05
C TYR A 210 7.56 7.86 -14.25
N SER A 211 7.91 8.21 -13.01
CA SER A 211 7.12 9.14 -12.19
C SER A 211 7.99 9.78 -11.10
N VAL A 212 7.72 11.05 -10.79
CA VAL A 212 8.21 11.71 -9.58
C VAL A 212 7.03 12.02 -8.69
N ILE A 213 7.09 11.56 -7.44
CA ILE A 213 6.02 11.71 -6.45
C ILE A 213 6.60 12.46 -5.25
N ASP A 214 6.23 13.72 -5.10
CA ASP A 214 6.45 14.47 -3.88
C ASP A 214 5.42 14.06 -2.83
N PHE A 215 5.90 13.62 -1.68
CA PHE A 215 5.11 13.28 -0.51
C PHE A 215 5.36 14.31 0.57
N THR A 216 4.28 14.95 1.05
CA THR A 216 4.34 15.81 2.23
C THR A 216 3.29 15.36 3.22
N SER A 217 3.66 15.23 4.49
CA SER A 217 2.73 14.91 5.58
C SER A 217 3.02 15.83 6.77
N THR A 218 2.04 16.66 7.12
CA THR A 218 2.09 17.47 8.34
C THR A 218 1.20 16.81 9.38
N LEU A 219 1.80 16.42 10.51
CA LEU A 219 1.13 15.79 11.64
C LEU A 219 0.99 16.80 12.77
N THR A 220 -0.23 17.03 13.24
CA THR A 220 -0.56 17.94 14.34
C THR A 220 -1.03 17.13 15.54
N ALA A 221 -0.40 17.36 16.70
CA ALA A 221 -0.85 16.74 17.95
C ALA A 221 -2.15 17.37 18.43
N ILE A 222 -3.09 16.52 18.83
CA ILE A 222 -4.40 16.93 19.31
C ILE A 222 -4.70 16.26 20.63
N GLN A 223 -5.17 17.04 21.61
CA GLN A 223 -5.56 16.56 22.94
C GLN A 223 -4.38 16.00 23.78
N GLY A 224 -3.18 16.55 23.56
CA GLY A 224 -2.00 16.31 24.37
C GLY A 224 -0.74 16.04 23.56
N ASP A 225 0.41 16.18 24.22
CA ASP A 225 1.72 15.93 23.64
C ASP A 225 1.85 14.50 23.07
N VAL A 226 2.41 14.39 21.87
CA VAL A 226 2.66 13.14 21.17
C VAL A 226 4.16 12.88 21.06
N GLU A 227 4.59 11.66 21.41
CA GLU A 227 5.90 11.12 21.05
C GLU A 227 5.73 10.11 19.90
N LEU A 228 6.27 10.44 18.72
CA LEU A 228 6.43 9.51 17.61
C LEU A 228 7.71 8.70 17.82
N ASN A 229 7.58 7.40 18.06
CA ASN A 229 8.73 6.50 18.24
C ASN A 229 8.46 5.13 17.62
N GLY A 230 9.49 4.29 17.55
CA GLY A 230 9.39 3.00 16.91
C GLY A 230 10.75 2.41 16.57
N ASP A 231 10.79 1.72 15.43
CA ASP A 231 11.98 1.13 14.87
C ASP A 231 11.95 1.26 13.33
N PRO A 232 13.09 1.16 12.64
CA PRO A 232 13.16 1.38 11.19
C PRO A 232 12.26 0.43 10.39
N GLU A 233 11.88 -0.70 10.97
CA GLU A 233 11.08 -1.73 10.30
C GLU A 233 9.58 -1.42 10.33
N HIS A 234 9.14 -0.72 11.40
CA HIS A 234 7.73 -0.49 11.74
C HIS A 234 7.41 0.99 12.07
N ALA A 235 8.10 1.93 11.44
CA ALA A 235 7.80 3.35 11.59
C ALA A 235 8.25 4.17 10.37
N GLY A 236 7.81 5.44 10.33
CA GLY A 236 8.23 6.45 9.37
C GLY A 236 7.45 6.43 8.06
N VAL A 237 8.05 7.03 7.02
CA VAL A 237 7.48 7.11 5.66
C VAL A 237 8.14 6.04 4.81
N GLN A 238 7.35 5.14 4.25
CA GLN A 238 7.85 3.88 3.73
C GLN A 238 7.22 3.58 2.37
N PHE A 239 8.06 3.12 1.44
CA PHE A 239 7.65 2.48 0.21
C PHE A 239 7.64 0.97 0.46
N ARG A 240 6.49 0.33 0.31
CA ARG A 240 6.36 -1.12 0.42
C ARG A 240 6.12 -1.68 -0.99
N PRO A 241 7.16 -2.27 -1.62
CA PRO A 241 7.06 -2.79 -2.97
C PRO A 241 6.05 -3.94 -3.03
N SER A 242 5.65 -4.28 -4.26
CA SER A 242 4.68 -5.33 -4.56
C SER A 242 4.93 -6.63 -3.79
N GLN A 243 3.85 -7.38 -3.52
CA GLN A 243 3.91 -8.70 -2.88
C GLN A 243 4.87 -9.66 -3.62
N GLN A 244 5.00 -9.51 -4.94
CA GLN A 244 5.94 -10.29 -5.76
C GLN A 244 7.39 -10.14 -5.29
N VAL A 245 7.78 -8.95 -4.79
CA VAL A 245 9.14 -8.72 -4.27
C VAL A 245 9.39 -9.52 -2.99
N ALA A 246 8.36 -9.69 -2.15
CA ALA A 246 8.44 -10.55 -0.97
C ALA A 246 8.43 -12.05 -1.29
N GLU A 247 8.14 -12.42 -2.53
CA GLU A 247 8.12 -13.81 -3.02
C GLU A 247 9.40 -14.15 -3.76
N ASN A 248 9.91 -13.24 -4.60
CA ASN A 248 11.12 -13.44 -5.39
C ASN A 248 12.40 -12.92 -4.71
N GLN A 249 12.28 -12.15 -3.62
CA GLN A 249 13.40 -11.58 -2.86
C GLN A 249 14.40 -10.79 -3.74
N SER A 250 13.87 -10.03 -4.71
CA SER A 250 14.68 -9.32 -5.71
C SER A 250 15.22 -7.96 -5.26
N ALA A 251 14.90 -7.48 -4.06
CA ALA A 251 15.24 -6.12 -3.64
C ALA A 251 16.75 -5.95 -3.40
N ALA A 252 17.32 -4.90 -3.99
CA ALA A 252 18.70 -4.47 -3.78
C ALA A 252 18.77 -2.95 -3.59
N TYR A 253 19.72 -2.49 -2.77
CA TYR A 253 19.80 -1.09 -2.34
C TYR A 253 21.08 -0.39 -2.80
N THR A 254 20.92 0.81 -3.33
CA THR A 254 22.01 1.76 -3.65
C THR A 254 21.92 2.93 -2.67
N PHE A 255 23.02 3.26 -2.02
CA PHE A 255 23.08 4.37 -1.07
C PHE A 255 23.69 5.62 -1.71
N HIS A 256 23.71 6.74 -0.98
CA HIS A 256 24.34 7.97 -1.45
C HIS A 256 25.88 7.89 -1.58
N LYS A 257 26.53 7.03 -0.80
CA LYS A 257 27.98 6.77 -0.90
C LYS A 257 28.32 5.32 -0.54
N GLU A 258 29.52 4.88 -0.90
CA GLU A 258 30.01 3.54 -0.54
C GLU A 258 30.19 3.39 0.98
N GLY A 259 30.12 2.15 1.46
CA GLY A 259 30.40 1.83 2.87
C GLY A 259 29.30 2.17 3.88
N ILE A 260 28.08 2.51 3.42
CA ILE A 260 26.93 2.74 4.31
C ILE A 260 26.49 1.43 4.98
N ASP A 261 26.39 1.47 6.31
CA ASP A 261 25.70 0.49 7.14
C ASP A 261 24.31 1.03 7.52
N PRO A 262 23.24 0.61 6.84
CA PRO A 262 21.89 1.14 7.07
C PRO A 262 21.33 0.80 8.47
N LYS A 263 22.04 -0.01 9.27
CA LYS A 263 21.67 -0.28 10.67
C LYS A 263 22.31 0.69 11.66
N LYS A 264 23.27 1.50 11.23
CA LYS A 264 24.04 2.42 12.08
C LYS A 264 24.02 3.85 11.59
N ASP A 265 24.21 4.03 10.28
CA ASP A 265 24.24 5.36 9.68
C ASP A 265 22.84 5.99 9.72
N LEU A 266 22.81 7.26 10.09
CA LEU A 266 21.60 8.07 10.21
C LEU A 266 21.55 9.10 9.09
N ASP A 267 20.37 9.68 8.88
CA ASP A 267 20.18 10.89 8.08
C ASP A 267 20.70 10.74 6.64
N LEU A 268 20.54 9.54 6.06
CA LEU A 268 20.89 9.32 4.67
C LEU A 268 20.01 10.26 3.80
N PRO A 269 20.62 11.06 2.89
CA PRO A 269 19.87 12.01 2.05
C PRO A 269 18.95 11.29 1.07
N TRP A 270 19.39 10.14 0.58
CA TRP A 270 18.58 9.27 -0.25
C TRP A 270 19.09 7.83 -0.19
N VAL A 271 18.17 6.92 -0.51
CA VAL A 271 18.45 5.52 -0.79
C VAL A 271 17.62 5.13 -2.02
N ALA A 272 18.16 4.30 -2.90
CA ALA A 272 17.41 3.75 -4.02
C ALA A 272 17.25 2.23 -3.88
N GLU A 273 16.06 1.72 -4.17
CA GLU A 273 15.74 0.30 -4.18
C GLU A 273 15.51 -0.14 -5.63
N SER A 274 16.17 -1.21 -6.08
CA SER A 274 15.85 -1.92 -7.32
C SER A 274 15.11 -3.22 -6.98
N PHE A 275 14.06 -3.55 -7.73
CA PHE A 275 13.25 -4.75 -7.51
C PHE A 275 12.58 -5.22 -8.80
N GLN A 276 12.07 -6.44 -8.82
CA GLN A 276 11.42 -7.05 -9.97
C GLN A 276 9.92 -7.28 -9.73
N VAL A 277 9.09 -6.86 -10.69
CA VAL A 277 7.65 -7.14 -10.76
C VAL A 277 7.35 -7.70 -12.16
N GLY A 278 6.82 -8.92 -12.23
CA GLY A 278 6.81 -9.72 -13.45
C GLY A 278 8.25 -9.93 -13.96
N ASP A 279 8.46 -9.73 -15.25
CA ASP A 279 9.79 -9.80 -15.86
C ASP A 279 10.53 -8.46 -15.84
N ALA A 280 9.86 -7.37 -15.46
CA ALA A 280 10.41 -6.02 -15.49
C ALA A 280 11.16 -5.66 -14.21
N TRP A 281 12.33 -5.03 -14.38
CA TRP A 281 13.02 -4.33 -13.30
C TRP A 281 12.44 -2.93 -13.13
N TRP A 282 12.37 -2.50 -11.87
CA TRP A 282 11.99 -1.16 -11.46
C TRP A 282 12.98 -0.67 -10.42
N SER A 283 13.15 0.65 -10.34
CA SER A 283 13.85 1.27 -9.23
C SER A 283 13.13 2.48 -8.68
N VAL A 284 13.22 2.67 -7.38
CA VAL A 284 12.66 3.82 -6.67
C VAL A 284 13.75 4.46 -5.84
N GLN A 285 14.09 5.71 -6.15
CA GLN A 285 14.90 6.55 -5.28
C GLN A 285 13.98 7.27 -4.28
N HIS A 286 14.20 7.04 -3.00
CA HIS A 286 13.51 7.71 -1.91
C HIS A 286 14.45 8.76 -1.32
N MET A 287 14.05 10.02 -1.42
CA MET A 287 14.83 11.19 -1.02
C MET A 287 14.25 11.81 0.24
N ASN A 288 15.10 12.05 1.24
CA ASN A 288 14.80 12.68 2.52
C ASN A 288 15.16 14.17 2.44
N HIS A 289 14.15 15.05 2.48
CA HIS A 289 14.41 16.49 2.40
C HIS A 289 15.23 16.97 3.61
N PRO A 290 16.22 17.87 3.44
CA PRO A 290 17.05 18.37 4.56
C PRO A 290 16.28 19.10 5.67
N SER A 291 15.04 19.52 5.41
CA SER A 291 14.18 20.15 6.43
C SER A 291 13.46 19.15 7.34
N ASN A 292 13.58 17.84 7.08
CA ASN A 292 12.98 16.84 7.95
C ASN A 292 13.71 16.76 9.29
N PRO A 293 13.06 16.26 10.36
CA PRO A 293 13.72 16.08 11.64
C PRO A 293 14.95 15.14 11.53
N ASP A 294 16.04 15.54 12.19
CA ASP A 294 17.30 14.78 12.28
C ASP A 294 17.14 13.44 13.03
N GLY A 295 18.10 12.53 12.84
CA GLY A 295 18.12 11.21 13.46
C GLY A 295 17.30 10.17 12.70
N ALA A 296 17.03 10.40 11.42
CA ALA A 296 16.34 9.50 10.53
C ALA A 296 17.11 8.18 10.38
N ARG A 297 16.47 7.06 10.72
CA ARG A 297 16.99 5.71 10.55
C ARG A 297 16.32 5.03 9.39
N TRP A 298 17.09 4.35 8.55
CA TRP A 298 16.58 3.73 7.35
C TRP A 298 16.35 2.23 7.52
N SER A 299 15.21 1.75 7.03
CA SER A 299 15.11 0.37 6.59
C SER A 299 15.45 0.31 5.11
N ALA A 300 16.56 -0.33 4.78
CA ALA A 300 17.01 -0.57 3.41
C ALA A 300 18.05 -1.71 3.38
N TYR A 301 17.68 -2.91 3.85
CA TYR A 301 18.62 -4.02 4.00
C TYR A 301 17.98 -5.42 3.94
N ARG A 302 16.73 -5.51 3.45
CA ARG A 302 16.00 -6.78 3.35
C ARG A 302 15.67 -7.05 1.88
N ASP A 303 16.00 -8.24 1.42
CA ASP A 303 15.78 -8.69 0.03
C ASP A 303 14.29 -8.77 -0.38
N TYR A 304 13.37 -8.85 0.59
CA TYR A 304 11.93 -8.81 0.38
C TYR A 304 11.34 -7.41 0.29
N GLY A 305 12.18 -6.37 0.22
CA GLY A 305 11.76 -5.02 -0.11
C GLY A 305 11.19 -4.22 1.05
N ARG A 306 12.03 -3.82 2.01
CA ARG A 306 11.62 -2.98 3.14
C ARG A 306 12.36 -1.65 3.07
N PHE A 307 11.65 -0.58 2.73
CA PHE A 307 12.29 0.61 2.20
C PHE A 307 11.70 1.92 2.74
N GLY A 308 12.43 2.60 3.63
CA GLY A 308 12.10 3.96 4.05
C GLY A 308 12.73 4.42 5.38
N PRO A 309 12.78 5.74 5.61
CA PRO A 309 13.28 6.33 6.85
C PRO A 309 12.20 6.51 7.93
N PHE A 310 12.66 6.55 9.18
CA PHE A 310 11.88 6.88 10.37
C PHE A 310 12.69 7.78 11.30
N THR A 311 12.04 8.81 11.84
CA THR A 311 12.61 9.68 12.87
C THR A 311 11.77 9.66 14.16
N VAL A 312 12.43 9.77 15.31
CA VAL A 312 11.78 10.02 16.60
C VAL A 312 11.45 11.51 16.70
N ALA A 313 10.19 11.85 16.91
CA ALA A 313 9.76 13.24 17.03
C ALA A 313 8.84 13.42 18.25
N LYS A 314 8.90 14.61 18.85
CA LYS A 314 7.95 15.04 19.88
C LYS A 314 7.18 16.22 19.34
N ILE A 315 5.86 16.19 19.51
CA ILE A 315 4.94 17.21 19.03
C ILE A 315 4.14 17.66 20.24
N ALA A 316 4.26 18.92 20.64
CA ALA A 316 3.47 19.46 21.74
C ALA A 316 2.00 19.61 21.32
N ASP A 317 1.06 19.58 22.26
CA ASP A 317 -0.37 19.76 21.96
C ASP A 317 -0.64 21.02 21.12
N GLY A 318 -1.35 20.86 20.00
CA GLY A 318 -1.64 21.93 19.04
C GLY A 318 -0.51 22.27 18.07
N GLU A 319 0.71 21.78 18.28
CA GLU A 319 1.84 21.99 17.38
C GLU A 319 1.91 20.92 16.27
N SER A 320 2.74 21.18 15.26
CA SER A 320 2.89 20.30 14.10
C SER A 320 4.35 19.93 13.80
N VAL A 321 4.54 18.77 13.18
CA VAL A 321 5.78 18.40 12.50
C VAL A 321 5.48 18.04 11.05
N THR A 322 6.33 18.46 10.12
CA THR A 322 6.18 18.15 8.69
C THR A 322 7.29 17.23 8.21
N PHE A 323 6.89 16.21 7.47
CA PHE A 323 7.75 15.27 6.77
C PHE A 323 7.63 15.48 5.25
N ARG A 324 8.77 15.59 4.57
CA ARG A 324 8.89 15.85 3.13
C ARG A 324 9.80 14.83 2.48
N TYR A 325 9.26 14.06 1.54
CA TYR A 325 10.00 13.06 0.81
C TYR A 325 9.69 13.15 -0.68
N ARG A 326 10.60 12.66 -1.51
CA ARG A 326 10.37 12.44 -2.94
C ARG A 326 10.64 10.99 -3.30
N PHE A 327 9.73 10.39 -4.04
CA PHE A 327 9.91 9.08 -4.67
C PHE A 327 10.09 9.29 -6.17
N ARG A 328 11.27 8.96 -6.70
CA ARG A 328 11.55 8.97 -8.13
C ARG A 328 11.55 7.53 -8.63
N VAL A 329 10.54 7.19 -9.42
CA VAL A 329 10.29 5.85 -9.95
C VAL A 329 10.84 5.78 -11.38
N THR A 330 11.61 4.75 -11.68
CA THR A 330 12.15 4.47 -13.01
C THR A 330 11.94 3.01 -13.37
N GLN A 331 11.72 2.75 -14.66
CA GLN A 331 11.79 1.39 -15.19
C GLN A 331 13.26 1.04 -15.46
N GLY A 332 13.68 -0.15 -15.03
CA GLY A 332 15.08 -0.59 -15.01
C GLY A 332 15.64 -0.72 -13.60
N LYS A 333 16.91 -1.15 -13.49
CA LYS A 333 17.64 -1.15 -12.22
C LYS A 333 18.07 0.27 -11.86
N SER A 334 18.53 0.45 -10.62
CA SER A 334 19.08 1.69 -10.11
C SER A 334 20.07 2.31 -11.09
N GLN A 335 19.90 3.60 -11.35
CA GLN A 335 20.88 4.42 -12.05
C GLN A 335 22.13 4.59 -11.17
N ASP A 336 23.20 5.12 -11.76
CA ASP A 336 24.45 5.38 -11.04
C ASP A 336 24.28 6.47 -9.96
N ARG A 337 25.22 6.50 -9.00
CA ARG A 337 25.15 7.40 -7.85
C ARG A 337 25.23 8.88 -8.25
N GLU A 338 25.92 9.23 -9.34
CA GLU A 338 26.04 10.61 -9.80
C GLU A 338 24.69 11.13 -10.29
N HIS A 339 23.99 10.34 -11.11
CA HIS A 339 22.64 10.67 -11.56
C HIS A 339 21.65 10.78 -10.39
N LEU A 340 21.69 9.82 -9.46
CA LEU A 340 20.82 9.84 -8.27
C LEU A 340 21.11 11.05 -7.38
N GLN A 341 22.39 11.41 -7.20
CA GLN A 341 22.78 12.60 -6.44
C GLN A 341 22.30 13.88 -7.13
N ALA A 342 22.46 14.01 -8.45
CA ALA A 342 21.97 15.17 -9.20
C ALA A 342 20.45 15.33 -9.06
N SER A 343 19.69 14.23 -9.08
CA SER A 343 18.24 14.27 -8.84
C SER A 343 17.89 14.72 -7.41
N PHE A 344 18.67 14.29 -6.42
CA PHE A 344 18.51 14.76 -5.03
C PHE A 344 18.87 16.25 -4.88
N ASP A 345 19.94 16.70 -5.53
CA ASP A 345 20.39 18.10 -5.47
C ASP A 345 19.36 19.05 -6.10
N GLN A 346 18.57 18.59 -7.08
CA GLN A 346 17.43 19.34 -7.61
C GLN A 346 16.23 19.39 -6.66
N TYR A 347 16.03 18.32 -5.87
CA TYR A 347 14.92 18.22 -4.93
C TYR A 347 15.16 19.00 -3.62
N SER A 348 16.40 19.01 -3.16
CA SER A 348 16.79 19.49 -1.83
C SER A 348 17.04 21.00 -1.72
N GLN A 349 16.85 21.75 -2.82
CA GLN A 349 17.04 23.21 -2.86
C GLN A 349 15.88 23.98 -2.22
#